data_AF-A0A7V5U3D5-F1
#
_entry.id   AF-A0A7V5U3D5-F1
#
_cell.length_a   1.000
_cell.length_b   1.000
_cell.length_c   1.000
_cell.angle_alpha   90.00
_cell.angle_beta   90.00
_cell.angle_gamma   90.00
#
_symmetry.space_group_name_H-M   'P 1'
#
loop_
_entity.id
_entity.type
_entity.pdbx_description
1 polymer ?
#
loop_
_entity_poly.entity_id
_entity_poly.type
_entity_poly.pdbx_seq_one_letter_code
_entity_poly.pdbx_strand_id
1 'polypeptide(L)'
;MRRPFWGVIFWLVVLAWPFWARAEVLSVEEKELYAAYFFVDKAPPTTLGYIFTDFGPGNINFLERVDIVLDEESRLAGVLIVYTPTDGFRRHVFLPRPNGWMFQEVRPNAKGKRVLIRVVTTKELNRIY
;
A
#
# COMPACT_ATOMS: atom_id res chain seq x y z
N MET A 1 -14.12 2.89 -55.42
CA MET A 1 -12.92 2.49 -54.63
C MET A 1 -13.28 2.56 -53.14
N ARG A 2 -13.71 1.45 -52.54
CA ARG A 2 -14.14 1.39 -51.12
C ARG A 2 -12.89 1.23 -50.24
N ARG A 3 -12.59 2.22 -49.38
CA ARG A 3 -11.49 2.13 -48.41
C ARG A 3 -11.82 1.05 -47.35
N PRO A 4 -10.85 0.22 -46.93
CA PRO A 4 -11.10 -0.84 -45.95
C PRO A 4 -11.35 -0.23 -44.57
N PHE A 5 -12.62 -0.22 -44.15
CA PHE A 5 -13.09 0.24 -42.83
C PHE A 5 -12.45 -0.56 -41.66
N TRP A 6 -11.98 -1.77 -41.94
CA TRP A 6 -11.39 -2.70 -40.98
C TRP A 6 -10.05 -2.22 -40.40
N GLY A 7 -9.26 -1.44 -41.16
CA GLY A 7 -7.97 -0.93 -40.68
C GLY A 7 -8.13 0.07 -39.52
N VAL A 8 -9.20 0.88 -39.55
CA VAL A 8 -9.47 1.88 -38.51
C VAL A 8 -9.93 1.22 -37.21
N ILE A 9 -10.76 0.16 -37.31
CA ILE A 9 -11.23 -0.59 -36.14
C ILE A 9 -10.06 -1.31 -35.44
N PHE A 10 -9.17 -1.92 -36.21
CA PHE A 10 -7.98 -2.58 -35.66
C PHE A 10 -7.06 -1.58 -34.93
N TRP A 11 -6.83 -0.40 -35.51
CA TRP A 11 -6.07 0.67 -34.87
C TRP A 11 -6.76 1.21 -33.61
N LEU A 12 -8.09 1.35 -33.60
CA LEU A 12 -8.85 1.77 -32.42
C LEU A 12 -8.78 0.75 -31.28
N VAL A 13 -8.77 -0.56 -31.58
CA VAL A 13 -8.63 -1.63 -30.57
C VAL A 13 -7.22 -1.64 -29.97
N VAL A 14 -6.18 -1.46 -30.80
CA VAL A 14 -4.79 -1.37 -30.33
C VAL A 14 -4.55 -0.12 -29.48
N LEU A 15 -5.15 1.02 -29.85
CA LEU A 15 -5.04 2.27 -29.10
C LEU A 15 -5.85 2.27 -27.80
N ALA A 16 -6.89 1.46 -27.69
CA ALA A 16 -7.70 1.32 -26.47
C ALA A 16 -7.11 0.32 -25.46
N TRP A 17 -6.13 -0.50 -25.84
CA TRP A 17 -5.53 -1.52 -24.99
C TRP A 17 -4.87 -0.98 -23.69
N PRO A 18 -4.11 0.13 -23.68
CA PRO A 18 -3.46 0.62 -22.45
C PRO A 18 -4.42 1.30 -21.46
N PHE A 19 -5.70 1.48 -21.81
CA PHE A 19 -6.67 2.17 -20.95
C PHE A 19 -7.31 1.31 -19.86
N TRP A 20 -7.01 0.01 -19.82
CA TRP A 20 -7.73 -0.94 -18.96
C TRP A 20 -7.08 -1.24 -17.61
N ALA A 21 -5.91 -0.69 -17.29
CA ALA A 21 -5.39 -0.79 -15.93
C ALA A 21 -6.13 0.24 -15.06
N ARG A 22 -7.23 -0.21 -14.45
CA ARG A 22 -8.07 0.55 -13.52
C ARG A 22 -7.37 0.67 -12.17
N ALA A 23 -7.55 1.82 -11.52
CA ALA A 23 -7.24 1.98 -10.10
C ALA A 23 -8.22 1.10 -9.31
N GLU A 24 -7.70 0.19 -8.50
CA GLU A 24 -8.51 -0.83 -7.84
C GLU A 24 -7.95 -1.15 -6.45
N VAL A 25 -8.86 -1.23 -5.48
CA VAL A 25 -8.60 -1.82 -4.18
C VAL A 25 -8.98 -3.30 -4.30
N LEU A 26 -7.96 -4.16 -4.33
CA LEU A 26 -8.12 -5.59 -4.59
C LEU A 26 -8.64 -6.34 -3.35
N SER A 27 -8.27 -5.88 -2.15
CA SER A 27 -8.72 -6.45 -0.90
C SER A 27 -8.71 -5.42 0.22
N VAL A 28 -9.63 -5.57 1.16
CA VAL A 28 -9.75 -4.78 2.38
C VAL A 28 -10.07 -5.71 3.54
N GLU A 29 -9.27 -5.65 4.59
CA GLU A 29 -9.47 -6.41 5.83
C GLU A 29 -9.20 -5.49 7.03
N GLU A 30 -10.11 -5.48 8.01
CA GLU A 30 -9.80 -4.93 9.31
C GLU A 30 -9.30 -6.05 10.21
N LYS A 31 -8.08 -5.90 10.72
CA LYS A 31 -7.44 -6.92 11.56
C LYS A 31 -7.07 -6.37 12.91
N GLU A 32 -7.36 -7.11 13.97
CA GLU A 32 -6.95 -6.75 15.31
C GLU A 32 -5.50 -7.18 15.54
N LEU A 33 -4.60 -6.20 15.65
CA LEU A 33 -3.17 -6.41 15.77
C LEU A 33 -2.68 -6.03 17.17
N TYR A 34 -1.81 -6.88 17.72
CA TYR A 34 -1.00 -6.58 18.89
C TYR A 34 0.28 -5.84 18.51
N ALA A 35 0.87 -6.19 17.37
CA ALA A 35 2.05 -5.52 16.84
C ALA A 35 2.17 -5.65 15.31
N ALA A 36 2.90 -4.74 14.68
CA ALA A 36 3.26 -4.80 13.26
C ALA A 36 4.70 -4.34 13.05
N TYR A 37 5.47 -5.07 12.26
CA TYR A 37 6.88 -4.77 11.98
C TYR A 37 7.13 -4.78 10.48
N PHE A 38 7.89 -3.80 9.99
CA PHE A 38 8.24 -3.65 8.58
C PHE A 38 9.76 -3.62 8.44
N PHE A 39 10.30 -4.56 7.67
CA PHE A 39 11.72 -4.72 7.48
C PHE A 39 12.15 -4.04 6.17
N VAL A 40 13.01 -3.05 6.26
CA VAL A 40 13.58 -2.34 5.12
C VAL A 40 15.10 -2.31 5.25
N ASP A 41 15.81 -2.37 4.12
CA ASP A 41 17.24 -2.10 4.11
C ASP A 41 17.49 -0.68 4.62
N LYS A 42 18.56 -0.50 5.39
CA LYS A 42 18.95 0.82 5.90
C LYS A 42 19.22 1.76 4.71
N ALA A 43 18.25 2.60 4.38
CA ALA A 43 18.47 3.71 3.48
C ALA A 43 19.39 4.75 4.17
N PRO A 44 20.35 5.35 3.44
CA PRO A 44 21.14 6.44 3.98
C PRO A 44 20.23 7.56 4.50
N PRO A 45 20.62 8.27 5.57
CA PRO A 45 19.74 9.18 6.27
C PRO A 45 19.47 10.40 5.41
N THR A 46 18.41 10.38 4.61
CA THR A 46 17.82 11.61 4.09
C THR A 46 17.01 12.22 5.22
N THR A 47 17.72 13.08 5.95
CA THR A 47 17.28 14.12 6.88
C THR A 47 15.76 14.38 6.90
N LEU A 48 15.07 13.82 7.90
CA LEU A 48 14.03 14.41 8.77
C LEU A 48 13.22 13.31 9.48
N GLY A 49 13.46 13.13 10.78
CA GLY A 49 12.50 12.64 11.79
C GLY A 49 11.85 11.25 11.64
N TYR A 50 12.28 10.29 12.46
CA TYR A 50 11.48 9.21 13.06
C TYR A 50 10.38 8.57 12.17
N ILE A 51 10.75 7.95 11.05
CA ILE A 51 9.84 7.04 10.35
C ILE A 51 9.61 5.80 11.23
N PHE A 52 8.36 5.52 11.61
CA PHE A 52 8.03 4.31 12.36
C PHE A 52 7.86 3.14 11.39
N THR A 53 8.74 2.14 11.55
CA THR A 53 8.62 0.82 10.90
C THR A 53 8.40 -0.30 11.92
N ASP A 54 8.46 0.04 13.20
CA ASP A 54 8.20 -0.85 14.33
C ASP A 54 6.98 -0.31 15.09
N PHE A 55 5.90 -1.09 15.08
CA PHE A 55 4.67 -0.85 15.82
C PHE A 55 4.45 -1.99 16.83
N GLY A 56 5.38 -2.14 17.78
CA GLY A 56 5.21 -2.97 18.95
C GLY A 56 4.02 -2.59 19.85
N PRO A 57 3.86 -3.29 20.99
CA PRO A 57 2.67 -3.15 21.85
C PRO A 57 2.47 -1.76 22.44
N GLY A 58 3.55 -0.99 22.63
CA GLY A 58 3.50 0.36 23.17
C GLY A 58 3.02 1.41 22.17
N ASN A 59 3.12 1.15 20.87
CA ASN A 59 2.90 2.14 19.81
C ASN A 59 2.00 1.65 18.66
N ILE A 60 1.50 0.40 18.70
CA ILE A 60 0.51 -0.13 17.75
C ILE A 60 -0.74 0.75 17.62
N ASN A 61 -1.08 1.50 18.67
CA ASN A 61 -2.21 2.43 18.67
C ASN A 61 -2.05 3.60 17.69
N PHE A 62 -0.82 3.90 17.26
CA PHE A 62 -0.56 4.93 16.26
C PHE A 62 -0.80 4.42 14.84
N LEU A 63 -0.73 3.10 14.61
CA LEU A 63 -0.95 2.52 13.30
C LEU A 63 -2.44 2.56 12.94
N GLU A 64 -2.75 3.13 11.78
CA GLU A 64 -4.12 3.24 11.29
C GLU A 64 -4.36 2.28 10.12
N ARG A 65 -3.44 2.28 9.16
CA ARG A 65 -3.61 1.58 7.89
C ARG A 65 -2.30 1.11 7.29
N VAL A 66 -2.36 -0.04 6.66
CA VAL A 66 -1.29 -0.65 5.88
C VAL A 66 -1.84 -0.99 4.51
N ASP A 67 -1.27 -0.40 3.46
CA ASP A 67 -1.63 -0.75 2.08
C ASP A 67 -0.46 -1.51 1.44
N ILE A 68 -0.69 -2.77 1.08
CA ILE A 68 0.20 -3.59 0.27
C ILE A 68 -0.01 -3.16 -1.18
N VAL A 69 1.01 -2.57 -1.79
CA VAL A 69 0.90 -1.94 -3.11
C VAL A 69 1.45 -2.88 -4.17
N LEU A 70 0.63 -3.20 -5.17
CA LEU A 70 1.00 -4.01 -6.32
C LEU A 70 1.22 -3.15 -7.56
N ASP A 71 2.24 -3.48 -8.36
CA ASP A 71 2.48 -2.89 -9.69
C ASP A 71 1.47 -3.40 -10.74
N GLU A 72 1.62 -2.94 -11.99
CA GLU A 72 0.73 -3.35 -13.09
C GLU A 72 0.85 -4.83 -13.44
N GLU A 73 1.99 -5.46 -13.10
CA GLU A 73 2.24 -6.89 -13.25
C GLU A 73 1.86 -7.70 -12.00
N SER A 74 1.14 -7.12 -11.05
CA SER A 74 0.72 -7.75 -9.79
C SER A 74 1.89 -8.20 -8.89
N ARG A 75 3.07 -7.59 -9.07
CA ARG A 75 4.22 -7.78 -8.19
C ARG A 75 4.19 -6.74 -7.08
N LEU A 76 4.81 -7.07 -5.95
CA LEU A 76 4.92 -6.15 -4.83
C LEU A 76 5.76 -4.92 -5.21
N ALA A 77 5.13 -3.75 -5.28
CA ALA A 77 5.80 -2.48 -5.49
C ALA A 77 6.35 -1.90 -4.17
N GLY A 78 5.59 -2.08 -3.08
CA GLY A 78 5.98 -1.62 -1.75
C GLY A 78 4.83 -1.69 -0.75
N VAL A 79 5.03 -1.09 0.42
CA VAL A 79 4.01 -0.98 1.46
C VAL A 79 3.86 0.48 1.87
N LEU A 80 2.63 1.00 1.82
CA LEU A 80 2.30 2.30 2.39
C LEU A 80 1.81 2.11 3.83
N ILE A 81 2.44 2.80 4.77
CA ILE A 81 2.06 2.83 6.17
C ILE A 81 1.44 4.19 6.48
N VAL A 82 0.28 4.17 7.12
CA VAL A 82 -0.39 5.37 7.61
C VAL A 82 -0.52 5.30 9.12
N TYR A 83 -0.01 6.31 9.79
CA TYR A 83 0.02 6.37 11.25
C TYR A 83 0.00 7.80 11.76
N THR A 84 -0.48 7.97 12.99
CA THR A 84 -0.51 9.25 13.71
C THR A 84 0.14 9.06 15.08
N PRO A 85 1.40 9.50 15.27
CA PRO A 85 2.10 9.40 16.55
C PRO A 85 1.65 10.51 17.51
N THR A 86 2.34 10.65 18.65
CA THR A 86 1.93 11.51 19.78
C THR A 86 1.86 12.99 19.47
N ASP A 87 2.49 13.46 18.38
CA ASP A 87 2.41 14.85 17.93
C ASP A 87 1.12 15.16 17.17
N GLY A 88 0.28 14.16 16.90
CA GLY A 88 -1.00 14.33 16.23
C GLY A 88 -0.92 14.52 14.72
N PHE A 89 0.28 14.56 14.13
CA PHE A 89 0.45 14.72 12.70
C PHE A 89 0.38 13.37 11.98
N ARG A 90 -0.64 13.21 11.14
CA ARG A 90 -0.81 12.01 10.31
C ARG A 90 0.33 11.91 9.29
N ARG A 91 0.94 10.74 9.21
CA ARG A 91 2.07 10.44 8.32
C ARG A 91 1.67 9.36 7.32
N HIS A 92 2.16 9.53 6.10
CA HIS A 92 2.00 8.62 4.99
C HIS A 92 3.39 8.24 4.50
N VAL A 93 3.81 7.01 4.79
CA VAL A 93 5.17 6.55 4.52
C VAL A 93 5.11 5.39 3.55
N PHE A 94 5.59 5.61 2.34
CA PHE A 94 5.78 4.55 1.36
C PHE A 94 7.16 3.91 1.56
N LEU A 95 7.16 2.61 1.82
CA LEU A 95 8.35 1.78 1.91
C LEU A 95 8.54 1.03 0.58
N PRO A 96 9.43 1.51 -0.32
CA PRO A 96 9.73 0.78 -1.53
C PRO A 96 10.52 -0.49 -1.19
N ARG A 97 10.15 -1.62 -1.81
CA ARG A 97 10.88 -2.90 -1.70
C ARG A 97 11.17 -3.32 -0.24
N PRO A 98 10.14 -3.52 0.59
CA PRO A 98 10.38 -4.05 1.93
C PRO A 98 10.93 -5.48 1.84
N ASN A 99 11.89 -5.81 2.70
CA ASN A 99 12.42 -7.15 2.85
C ASN A 99 11.39 -8.11 3.45
N GLY A 100 10.38 -7.56 4.11
CA GLY A 100 9.23 -8.29 4.62
C GLY A 100 8.44 -7.47 5.62
N TRP A 101 7.38 -8.07 6.15
CA TRP A 101 6.60 -7.54 7.27
C TRP A 101 6.08 -8.69 8.13
N MET A 102 5.73 -8.37 9.36
CA MET A 102 5.13 -9.30 10.29
C MET A 102 3.96 -8.63 11.01
N PHE A 103 2.79 -9.25 10.95
CA PHE A 103 1.63 -8.88 11.75
C PHE A 103 1.46 -9.88 12.88
N GLN A 104 1.44 -9.38 14.11
CA GLN A 104 1.17 -10.19 15.29
C GLN A 104 -0.27 -9.95 15.73
N GLU A 105 -1.10 -10.98 15.63
CA GLU A 105 -2.47 -10.95 16.11
C GLU A 105 -2.54 -10.90 17.64
N VAL A 106 -3.70 -10.44 18.12
CA VAL A 106 -3.99 -10.34 19.55
C VAL A 106 -4.13 -11.73 20.16
N ARG A 107 -3.45 -11.96 21.29
CA ARG A 107 -3.67 -13.14 22.13
C ARG A 107 -4.89 -12.93 23.03
N PRO A 108 -5.57 -13.99 23.49
CA PRO A 108 -6.61 -13.87 24.50
C PRO A 108 -6.15 -13.03 25.69
N ASN A 109 -6.94 -12.03 26.09
CA ASN A 109 -6.67 -11.07 27.17
C ASN A 109 -5.56 -10.03 26.91
N ALA A 110 -4.99 -9.94 25.72
CA ALA A 110 -4.12 -8.83 25.34
C ALA A 110 -4.93 -7.70 24.69
N LYS A 111 -4.50 -6.45 24.87
CA LYS A 111 -5.09 -5.30 24.14
C LYS A 111 -4.43 -5.20 22.77
N GLY A 112 -5.23 -5.13 21.71
CA GLY A 112 -4.76 -4.78 20.37
C GLY A 112 -5.44 -3.52 19.82
N LYS A 113 -5.14 -3.26 18.56
CA LYS A 113 -5.70 -2.18 17.76
C LYS A 113 -6.24 -2.77 16.48
N ARG A 114 -7.47 -2.38 16.09
CA ARG A 114 -7.98 -2.63 14.74
C ARG A 114 -7.21 -1.76 13.75
N VAL A 115 -6.54 -2.41 12.81
CA VAL A 115 -5.75 -1.79 11.74
C VAL A 115 -6.37 -2.19 10.42
N LEU A 116 -6.53 -1.21 9.52
CA LEU A 116 -7.03 -1.46 8.17
C LEU A 116 -5.87 -1.96 7.29
N ILE A 117 -5.98 -3.17 6.78
CA ILE A 117 -5.02 -3.75 5.84
C ILE A 117 -5.69 -3.81 4.46
N ARG A 118 -5.05 -3.25 3.45
CA ARG A 118 -5.55 -3.28 2.06
C ARG A 118 -4.51 -3.82 1.12
N VAL A 119 -4.97 -4.38 0.01
CA VAL A 119 -4.16 -4.64 -1.17
C VAL A 119 -4.64 -3.69 -2.26
N VAL A 120 -3.75 -2.85 -2.77
CA VAL A 120 -4.09 -1.77 -3.72
C VAL A 120 -3.14 -1.78 -4.90
N THR A 121 -3.58 -1.28 -6.05
CA THR A 121 -2.68 -1.07 -7.19
C THR A 121 -1.93 0.26 -7.06
N THR A 122 -0.76 0.38 -7.71
CA THR A 122 0.00 1.64 -7.80
C THR A 122 -0.83 2.81 -8.34
N LYS A 123 -1.80 2.53 -9.24
CA LYS A 123 -2.74 3.55 -9.75
C LYS A 123 -3.70 4.05 -8.69
N GLU A 124 -4.16 3.18 -7.81
CA GLU A 124 -5.00 3.58 -6.66
C GLU A 124 -4.19 4.40 -5.66
N LEU A 125 -2.92 4.04 -5.43
CA LEU A 125 -2.01 4.84 -4.61
C LEU A 125 -1.89 6.29 -5.13
N ASN A 126 -1.64 6.46 -6.44
CA ASN A 126 -1.51 7.77 -7.10
C ASN A 126 -2.80 8.60 -7.17
N ARG A 127 -3.95 8.01 -6.80
CA ARG A 127 -5.23 8.72 -6.74
C ARG A 127 -5.48 9.32 -5.37
N ILE A 128 -4.93 8.71 -4.33
CA ILE A 128 -5.15 9.08 -2.92
C ILE A 128 -4.20 10.19 -2.48
N TYR A 129 -3.05 10.35 -3.16
CA TYR A 129 -2.01 11.34 -2.89
C TYR A 129 -1.68 12.15 -4.13
#